data_AF-A0A178VAU1-F1
#
_entry.id   AF-A0A178VAU1-F1
#
_cell.length_a   1.000
_cell.length_b   1.000
_cell.length_c   1.000
_cell.angle_alpha   90.00
_cell.angle_beta   90.00
_cell.angle_gamma   90.00
#
_symmetry.space_group_name_H-M   'P 1'
#
loop_
_entity.id
_entity.type
_entity.pdbx_description
1 polymer ?
#
loop_
_entity_poly.entity_id
_entity_poly.type
_entity_poly.pdbx_seq_one_letter_code
_entity_poly.pdbx_strand_id
1 'polypeptide(L)'
;MVFCLVKECMSGSLDKTRVLYAPVEEVGREGRLLNACHVIIDAFENVGFAGKDAKSRLKLHATLMNASYRKDKSKKMDTFDAREIHKEFENKDWGTYLIREAHISQRYKYDPNGYFHCCASLPFPHK
;
A
#
# COMPACT_ATOMS: atom_id res chain seq x y z
N MET A 1 13.30 2.09 9.20
CA MET A 1 12.56 3.05 8.35
C MET A 1 11.16 3.17 8.93
N VAL A 2 10.80 4.34 9.45
CA VAL A 2 9.54 4.55 10.19
C VAL A 2 8.60 5.38 9.32
N PHE A 3 7.30 5.09 9.31
CA PHE A 3 6.30 5.89 8.58
C PHE A 3 5.23 6.40 9.49
N CYS A 4 4.66 7.55 9.13
CA CYS A 4 3.44 8.08 9.69
C CYS A 4 2.32 7.91 8.64
N LEU A 5 1.16 7.45 9.07
CA LEU A 5 -0.06 7.41 8.26
C LEU A 5 -0.78 8.75 8.52
N VAL A 6 -0.57 9.75 7.66
CA VAL A 6 -0.99 11.15 7.95
C VAL A 6 -2.07 11.68 7.00
N LYS A 7 -3.07 12.33 7.60
CA LYS A 7 -4.00 13.40 7.13
C LYS A 7 -4.69 13.37 5.77
N GLU A 8 -4.06 12.93 4.68
CA GLU A 8 -4.70 12.96 3.37
C GLU A 8 -5.25 11.58 3.02
N CYS A 9 -6.34 11.22 3.69
CA CYS A 9 -7.19 10.15 3.19
C CYS A 9 -7.80 10.63 1.87
N MET A 10 -7.25 10.16 0.76
CA MET A 10 -7.92 10.04 -0.53
C MET A 10 -7.75 11.19 -1.52
N SER A 11 -7.61 10.79 -2.78
CA SER A 11 -7.71 11.63 -3.98
C SER A 11 -8.87 11.10 -4.83
N GLY A 12 -9.90 11.91 -5.10
CA GLY A 12 -11.05 11.53 -5.94
C GLY A 12 -12.41 11.67 -5.25
N SER A 13 -13.48 11.23 -5.92
CA SER A 13 -14.86 11.29 -5.38
C SER A 13 -15.07 10.20 -4.32
N LEU A 14 -15.49 10.63 -3.12
CA LEU A 14 -15.69 9.75 -1.97
C LEU A 14 -16.96 8.91 -2.08
N ASP A 15 -17.99 9.42 -2.74
CA ASP A 15 -19.28 8.74 -2.96
C ASP A 15 -19.18 7.56 -3.94
N LYS A 16 -18.10 7.50 -4.74
CA LYS A 16 -17.82 6.41 -5.70
C LYS A 16 -16.40 5.87 -5.54
N THR A 17 -16.01 5.55 -4.31
CA THR A 17 -14.69 5.05 -3.99
C THR A 17 -14.52 3.59 -4.43
N ARG A 18 -13.47 3.27 -5.18
CA ARG A 18 -13.11 1.87 -5.51
C ARG A 18 -12.06 1.30 -4.57
N VAL A 19 -11.03 2.07 -4.23
CA VAL A 19 -9.96 1.69 -3.30
C VAL A 19 -9.82 2.80 -2.26
N LEU A 20 -9.98 2.44 -1.00
CA LEU A 20 -9.68 3.27 0.15
C LEU A 20 -8.29 2.90 0.66
N TYR A 21 -7.43 3.91 0.82
CA TYR A 21 -6.08 3.73 1.33
C TYR A 21 -5.72 4.87 2.28
N ALA A 22 -4.79 4.58 3.18
CA ALA A 22 -4.10 5.59 3.96
C ALA A 22 -2.77 5.95 3.28
N PRO A 23 -2.43 7.24 3.18
CA PRO A 23 -1.15 7.66 2.63
C PRO A 23 -0.01 7.26 3.58
N VAL A 24 1.18 7.09 3.02
CA VAL A 24 2.38 6.70 3.78
C VAL A 24 3.39 7.84 3.68
N GLU A 25 3.74 8.42 4.82
CA GLU A 25 4.78 9.46 4.92
C GLU A 25 6.00 8.92 5.64
N GLU A 26 7.20 9.17 5.11
CA GLU A 26 8.44 8.77 5.76
C GLU A 26 8.75 9.67 6.95
N VAL A 27 9.09 9.04 8.08
CA VAL A 27 9.66 9.73 9.23
C VAL A 27 11.12 10.11 8.94
N GLY A 28 11.42 11.41 9.11
CA GLY A 28 12.76 11.96 8.97
C GLY A 28 13.07 12.60 7.62
N ARG A 29 12.12 12.65 6.67
CA ARG A 29 12.24 13.36 5.36
C ARG A 29 13.49 13.03 4.53
N GLU A 30 14.16 11.90 4.78
CA GLU A 30 15.39 11.49 4.09
C GLU A 30 15.12 10.77 2.75
N GLY A 31 13.87 10.40 2.45
CA GLY A 31 13.50 9.71 1.20
C GLY A 31 13.99 8.26 1.13
N ARG A 32 14.36 7.64 2.27
CA ARG A 32 14.88 6.28 2.34
C ARG A 32 13.91 5.24 1.77
N LEU A 33 12.60 5.40 1.99
CA LEU A 33 11.63 4.44 1.45
C LEU A 33 11.56 4.49 -0.05
N LEU A 34 11.40 5.72 -0.55
CA LEU A 34 11.24 5.96 -1.97
C LEU A 34 12.49 5.47 -2.70
N ASN A 35 13.68 5.74 -2.16
CA ASN A 35 14.94 5.24 -2.68
C ASN A 35 15.01 3.71 -2.65
N ALA A 36 14.64 3.06 -1.55
CA ALA A 36 14.59 1.60 -1.48
C ALA A 36 13.63 1.01 -2.53
N CYS A 37 12.45 1.60 -2.70
CA CYS A 37 11.50 1.20 -3.75
C CYS A 37 12.07 1.37 -5.16
N HIS A 38 12.75 2.48 -5.45
CA HIS A 38 13.40 2.69 -6.74
C HIS A 38 14.48 1.64 -7.03
N VAL A 39 15.32 1.31 -6.04
CA VAL A 39 16.35 0.26 -6.18
C VAL A 39 15.71 -1.10 -6.47
N ILE A 40 14.62 -1.44 -5.77
CA ILE A 40 13.89 -2.69 -6.03
C ILE A 40 13.27 -2.68 -7.43
N ILE A 41 12.64 -1.58 -7.84
CA ILE A 41 12.04 -1.45 -9.18
C ILE A 41 13.12 -1.60 -10.26
N ASP A 42 14.28 -0.95 -10.10
CA ASP A 42 15.41 -1.10 -11.04
C ASP A 42 15.87 -2.54 -11.16
N ALA A 43 16.02 -3.25 -10.03
CA ALA A 43 16.42 -4.64 -10.03
C ALA A 43 15.42 -5.52 -10.82
N PHE A 44 14.13 -5.29 -10.65
CA PHE A 44 13.07 -6.03 -11.37
C PHE A 44 12.95 -5.59 -12.84
N GLU A 45 13.11 -4.31 -13.15
CA GLU A 45 13.09 -3.80 -14.53
C GLU A 45 14.24 -4.38 -15.35
N ASN A 46 15.45 -4.43 -14.78
CA ASN A 46 16.65 -4.95 -15.44
C ASN A 46 16.53 -6.41 -15.88
N VAL A 47 15.71 -7.21 -15.20
CA VAL A 47 15.46 -8.61 -15.53
C VAL A 47 14.11 -8.82 -16.23
N GLY A 48 13.42 -7.75 -16.61
CA GLY A 48 12.16 -7.79 -17.37
C GLY A 48 10.91 -8.10 -16.55
N PHE A 49 10.97 -8.01 -15.21
CA PHE A 49 9.82 -8.23 -14.32
C PHE A 49 9.04 -6.95 -13.97
N ALA A 50 9.55 -5.77 -14.31
CA ALA A 50 8.84 -4.50 -14.16
C ALA A 50 8.87 -3.69 -15.47
N GLY A 51 7.80 -2.92 -15.70
CA GLY A 51 7.73 -1.98 -16.82
C GLY A 51 8.57 -0.73 -16.57
N LYS A 52 9.04 -0.09 -17.66
CA LYS A 52 9.87 1.14 -17.60
C LYS A 52 9.17 2.33 -16.95
N ASP A 53 7.84 2.30 -16.86
CA ASP A 53 6.98 3.30 -16.22
C ASP A 53 6.68 2.99 -14.76
N ALA A 54 7.23 1.91 -14.19
CA ALA A 54 6.94 1.49 -12.82
C ALA A 54 7.30 2.56 -11.78
N LYS A 55 8.44 3.26 -11.96
CA LYS A 55 8.85 4.34 -11.06
C LYS A 55 7.92 5.55 -11.12
N SER A 56 7.54 6.01 -12.32
CA SER A 56 6.68 7.19 -12.47
C SER A 56 5.25 6.96 -11.98
N ARG A 57 4.82 5.70 -11.92
CA ARG A 57 3.53 5.28 -11.37
C ARG A 57 3.56 4.94 -9.89
N LEU A 58 4.72 4.97 -9.23
CA LEU A 58 4.84 4.56 -7.83
C LEU A 58 4.05 5.51 -6.93
N LYS A 59 3.06 4.96 -6.22
CA LYS A 59 2.32 5.66 -5.16
C LYS A 59 2.35 4.81 -3.90
N LEU A 60 3.05 5.27 -2.88
CA LEU A 60 3.15 4.60 -1.59
C LEU A 60 1.86 4.82 -0.79
N HIS A 61 1.21 3.73 -0.39
CA HIS A 61 -0.04 3.76 0.36
C HIS A 61 -0.28 2.42 1.07
N ALA A 62 -1.06 2.44 2.14
CA ALA A 62 -1.60 1.25 2.79
C ALA A 62 -3.08 1.09 2.39
N THR A 63 -3.41 0.04 1.64
CA THR A 63 -4.81 -0.22 1.26
C THR A 63 -5.61 -0.68 2.48
N LEU A 64 -6.71 0.00 2.79
CA LEU A 64 -7.62 -0.33 3.88
C LEU A 64 -8.84 -1.11 3.39
N MET A 65 -9.41 -0.69 2.24
CA MET A 65 -10.56 -1.35 1.64
C MET A 65 -10.48 -1.29 0.11
N ASN A 66 -11.00 -2.32 -0.56
CA ASN A 66 -11.10 -2.33 -2.01
C ASN A 66 -12.38 -3.05 -2.45
N ALA A 67 -13.20 -2.36 -3.22
CA ALA A 67 -14.51 -2.83 -3.69
C ALA A 67 -14.42 -4.15 -4.48
N SER A 68 -13.28 -4.43 -5.12
CA SER A 68 -13.08 -5.66 -5.89
C SER A 68 -13.11 -6.93 -5.03
N TYR A 69 -12.87 -6.81 -3.72
CA TYR A 69 -12.92 -7.93 -2.77
C TYR A 69 -14.29 -8.16 -2.16
N ARG A 70 -15.33 -7.45 -2.61
CA ARG A 70 -16.71 -7.68 -2.18
C ARG A 70 -17.11 -9.13 -2.48
N LYS A 71 -17.57 -9.84 -1.44
CA LYS A 71 -18.03 -11.24 -1.55
C LYS A 71 -19.30 -11.37 -2.38
N ASP A 72 -20.24 -10.44 -2.17
CA ASP A 72 -21.49 -10.39 -2.91
C ASP A 72 -21.28 -9.72 -4.27
N LYS A 73 -21.20 -10.54 -5.32
CA LYS A 73 -21.05 -10.10 -6.71
C LYS A 73 -22.38 -9.77 -7.39
N SER A 74 -23.53 -9.99 -6.73
CA SER A 74 -24.84 -9.66 -7.30
C SER A 74 -25.03 -8.14 -7.43
N LYS A 75 -24.43 -7.38 -6.51
CA LYS A 75 -24.31 -5.92 -6.59
C LYS A 75 -23.13 -5.58 -7.51
N LYS A 76 -23.43 -5.33 -8.80
CA LYS A 76 -22.48 -4.91 -9.84
C LYS A 76 -21.70 -3.61 -9.57
N MET A 77 -21.86 -2.97 -8.41
CA MET A 77 -21.11 -1.76 -8.10
C MET A 77 -19.66 -2.10 -7.76
N ASP A 78 -18.75 -1.60 -8.58
CA ASP A 78 -17.30 -1.62 -8.39
C ASP A 78 -16.81 -0.50 -7.45
N THR A 79 -17.75 0.17 -6.77
CA THR A 79 -17.52 1.31 -5.88
C THR A 79 -18.36 1.23 -4.60
N PHE A 80 -18.01 2.04 -3.60
CA PHE A 80 -18.75 2.26 -2.36
C PHE A 80 -18.65 3.72 -1.92
N ASP A 81 -19.60 4.16 -1.10
CA ASP A 81 -19.57 5.48 -0.49
C ASP A 81 -18.67 5.45 0.74
N ALA A 82 -17.58 6.21 0.70
CA ALA A 82 -16.58 6.29 1.76
C ALA A 82 -16.70 7.57 2.60
N ARG A 83 -17.71 8.42 2.41
CA ARG A 83 -17.80 9.73 3.07
C ARG A 83 -17.86 9.64 4.60
N GLU A 84 -18.68 8.75 5.14
CA GLU A 84 -18.78 8.56 6.59
C GLU A 84 -17.50 7.93 7.17
N ILE A 85 -16.87 7.02 6.43
CA ILE A 85 -15.58 6.43 6.82
C ILE A 85 -14.50 7.52 6.85
N HIS A 86 -14.45 8.37 5.82
CA HIS A 86 -13.53 9.49 5.76
C HIS A 86 -13.74 10.42 6.95
N LYS A 87 -14.98 10.84 7.20
CA LYS A 87 -15.32 11.76 8.31
C LYS A 87 -14.85 11.24 9.67
N GLU A 88 -14.96 9.93 9.91
CA GLU A 88 -14.53 9.30 11.17
C GLU A 88 -13.00 9.22 11.30
N PHE A 89 -12.29 8.98 10.18
CA PHE A 89 -10.89 8.56 10.21
C PHE A 89 -9.89 9.54 9.59
N GLU A 90 -10.34 10.62 8.94
CA GLU A 90 -9.50 11.60 8.24
C GLU A 90 -8.42 12.21 9.15
N ASN A 91 -8.75 12.43 10.42
CA ASN A 91 -7.86 13.06 11.40
C ASN A 91 -7.27 12.04 12.40
N LYS A 92 -7.42 10.74 12.12
CA LYS A 92 -6.90 9.70 13.01
C LYS A 92 -5.39 9.56 12.82
N ASP A 93 -4.67 9.68 13.93
CA ASP A 93 -3.29 9.22 14.00
C ASP A 93 -3.29 7.69 14.11
N TRP A 94 -2.79 7.02 13.08
CA TRP A 94 -2.65 5.56 13.06
C TRP A 94 -1.30 5.10 13.63
N GLY A 95 -0.46 6.06 14.04
CA GLY A 95 0.83 5.83 14.64
C GLY A 95 1.92 5.56 13.63
N THR A 96 3.03 5.04 14.16
CA THR A 96 4.25 4.84 13.40
C THR A 96 4.61 3.37 13.25
N TYR A 97 4.99 2.95 12.04
CA TYR A 97 5.42 1.58 11.78
C TYR A 97 6.87 1.50 11.30
N LEU A 98 7.67 0.67 11.97
CA LEU A 98 9.03 0.35 11.55
C LEU A 98 9.02 -0.79 10.53
N ILE A 99 9.32 -0.49 9.27
CA ILE A 99 9.50 -1.53 8.26
C ILE A 99 10.84 -2.23 8.48
N ARG A 100 10.78 -3.55 8.69
CA ARG A 100 11.95 -4.37 8.99
C ARG A 100 12.52 -5.12 7.81
N GLU A 101 11.68 -5.44 6.85
CA GLU A 101 12.03 -6.26 5.70
C GLU A 101 11.08 -6.00 4.54
N ALA A 102 11.51 -6.39 3.34
CA ALA A 102 10.64 -6.52 2.18
C ALA A 102 10.35 -8.01 1.92
N HIS A 103 9.11 -8.33 1.55
CA HIS A 103 8.71 -9.68 1.16
C HIS A 103 8.49 -9.75 -0.36
N ILE A 104 8.93 -10.86 -0.97
CA ILE A 104 8.42 -11.30 -2.26
C ILE A 104 7.22 -12.20 -1.98
N SER A 105 6.02 -11.65 -2.14
CA SER A 105 4.78 -12.37 -1.84
C SER A 105 4.09 -12.89 -3.10
N GLN A 106 3.47 -14.07 -3.00
CA GLN A 106 2.69 -14.63 -4.10
C GLN A 106 1.24 -14.13 -4.05
N ARG A 107 0.78 -13.53 -5.15
CA ARG A 107 -0.61 -13.09 -5.28
C ARG A 107 -1.57 -14.29 -5.27
N TYR A 108 -2.70 -14.15 -4.56
CA TYR A 108 -3.76 -15.16 -4.40
C TYR A 108 -3.38 -16.42 -3.64
N LYS A 109 -2.19 -16.47 -3.04
CA LYS A 109 -1.79 -17.52 -2.11
C LYS A 109 -1.61 -16.91 -0.73
N TYR A 110 -2.17 -17.56 0.28
CA TYR A 110 -2.21 -17.05 1.65
C TYR A 110 -1.73 -18.12 2.62
N ASP A 111 -1.05 -17.71 3.67
CA ASP A 111 -0.68 -18.57 4.78
C ASP A 111 -1.85 -18.71 5.78
N PRO A 112 -1.81 -19.67 6.73
CA PRO A 112 -2.92 -19.90 7.67
C PRO A 112 -3.33 -18.69 8.51
N ASN A 113 -2.44 -17.71 8.68
CA ASN A 113 -2.71 -16.45 9.38
C ASN A 113 -3.48 -15.42 8.54
N GLY A 114 -3.78 -15.74 7.27
CA GLY A 114 -4.46 -14.87 6.33
C GLY A 114 -3.57 -13.84 5.61
N TYR A 115 -2.26 -13.83 5.89
CA TYR A 115 -1.30 -12.99 5.18
C TYR A 115 -0.93 -13.61 3.83
N PHE A 116 -0.42 -12.80 2.89
CA PHE A 116 0.09 -13.34 1.64
C PHE A 116 1.25 -14.30 1.89
N HIS A 117 1.27 -15.40 1.15
CA HIS A 117 2.36 -16.36 1.22
C HIS A 117 3.68 -15.69 0.82
N CYS A 118 4.66 -15.76 1.70
CA CYS A 118 6.00 -15.20 1.49
C CYS A 118 6.90 -16.23 0.79
N CYS A 119 7.32 -15.92 -0.44
CA CYS A 119 8.27 -16.76 -1.19
C CYS A 119 9.71 -16.54 -0.74
N ALA A 120 10.05 -15.30 -0.39
CA ALA A 120 11.36 -14.88 0.11
C ALA A 120 11.23 -13.55 0.86
N SER A 121 12.14 -13.30 1.80
CA SER A 121 12.25 -12.01 2.48
C SER A 121 13.66 -11.43 2.37
N LEU A 122 13.73 -10.10 2.38
CA LEU A 122 14.95 -9.33 2.39
C LEU A 122 14.94 -8.42 3.64
N PRO A 123 15.73 -8.72 4.68
CA PRO A 123 15.82 -7.87 5.85
C PRO A 123 16.46 -6.53 5.48
N PHE A 124 15.92 -5.44 6.01
CA PHE A 124 16.55 -4.14 5.91
C PHE A 124 17.60 -3.96 7.01
N PRO A 125 18.66 -3.17 6.77
CA PRO A 125 19.66 -2.89 7.78
C PRO A 125 19.02 -2.33 9.05
N HIS A 126 19.34 -2.93 10.18
CA HIS A 126 19.04 -2.39 11.50
C HIS A 126 20.32 -1.76 12.06
N LYS A 127 20.18 -0.56 12.64
CA LYS A 127 21.20 -0.04 13.57
C LYS A 127 21.03 -0.73 14.91
#